data_AF-A0A970KQP4-F1
#
_entry.id   AF-A0A970KQP4-F1
#
_cell.length_a   1.000
_cell.length_b   1.000
_cell.length_c   1.000
_cell.angle_alpha   90.00
_cell.angle_beta   90.00
_cell.angle_gamma   90.00
#
_symmetry.space_group_name_H-M   'P 1'
#
loop_
_entity.id
_entity.type
_entity.pdbx_description
1 polymer ?
#
loop_
_entity_poly.entity_id
_entity_poly.type
_entity_poly.pdbx_seq_one_letter_code
_entity_poly.pdbx_strand_id
1 'polypeptide(L)'
;MKKSLVILLVVALLTVVAVPAALALTDSRKSELRELYEQMFGLREQIVDKQAEAGLITEEEAAQIKARLAEIHEYRRQQMDAGNYTFGFGSPGRGRGGGRGIGRGGCGRCPVYRQKDIAAPDA
;
A
#
# COMPACT_ATOMS: atom_id res chain seq x y z
N MET A 1 16.74 -48.17 19.59
CA MET A 1 17.36 -46.86 19.93
C MET A 1 18.06 -46.19 18.74
N LYS A 2 18.75 -46.94 17.85
CA LYS A 2 19.49 -46.35 16.71
C LYS A 2 18.59 -45.89 15.55
N LYS A 3 17.54 -46.66 15.23
CA LYS A 3 16.59 -46.36 14.14
C LYS A 3 15.65 -45.20 14.47
N SER A 4 15.27 -45.07 15.75
CA SER A 4 14.45 -43.98 16.27
C SER A 4 15.18 -42.64 16.31
N LEU A 5 16.50 -42.63 16.53
CA LEU A 5 17.34 -41.43 16.43
C LEU A 5 17.49 -40.95 14.98
N VAL A 6 17.61 -41.86 14.01
CA VAL A 6 17.67 -41.50 12.58
C VAL A 6 16.35 -40.89 12.10
N ILE A 7 15.21 -41.44 12.54
CA ILE A 7 13.90 -40.89 12.19
C ILE A 7 13.71 -39.49 12.82
N LEU A 8 14.13 -39.30 14.07
CA LEU A 8 14.02 -37.99 14.74
C LEU A 8 14.95 -36.96 14.09
N LEU A 9 16.14 -37.36 13.63
CA LEU A 9 17.08 -36.51 12.92
C LEU A 9 16.58 -36.17 11.51
N VAL A 10 15.95 -37.10 10.79
CA VAL A 10 15.34 -36.85 9.47
C VAL A 10 14.11 -35.95 9.60
N VAL A 11 13.29 -36.12 10.65
CA VAL A 11 12.14 -35.23 10.93
C VAL A 11 12.63 -33.83 11.32
N ALA A 12 13.67 -33.72 12.15
CA ALA A 12 14.28 -32.45 12.50
C ALA A 12 14.92 -31.75 11.29
N LEU A 13 15.52 -32.50 10.36
CA LEU A 13 16.08 -31.96 9.11
C LEU A 13 14.97 -31.49 8.15
N LEU A 14 13.84 -32.21 8.09
CA LEU A 14 12.67 -31.82 7.29
C LEU A 14 11.95 -30.58 7.85
N THR A 15 11.98 -30.36 9.16
CA THR A 15 11.39 -29.15 9.76
C THR A 15 12.19 -27.87 9.51
N VAL A 16 13.47 -27.96 9.10
CA VAL A 16 14.30 -26.79 8.74
C VAL A 16 14.00 -26.30 7.32
N VAL A 17 13.40 -27.12 6.45
CA VAL A 17 13.05 -26.72 5.07
C VAL A 17 11.69 -26.01 5.00
N ALA A 18 10.88 -26.09 6.04
CA ALA A 18 9.66 -25.29 6.20
C ALA A 18 9.97 -23.94 6.87
N VAL A 19 10.95 -23.19 6.34
CA VAL A 19 11.07 -21.78 6.70
C VAL A 19 9.81 -21.09 6.17
N PRO A 20 9.00 -20.45 7.04
CA PRO A 20 7.73 -19.89 6.65
C PRO A 20 7.95 -18.83 5.57
N ALA A 21 7.39 -19.07 4.38
CA ALA A 21 7.29 -18.11 3.27
C ALA A 21 6.51 -16.82 3.64
N ALA A 22 6.12 -16.68 4.90
CA ALA A 22 5.34 -15.58 5.47
C ALA A 22 6.15 -14.60 6.33
N LEU A 23 7.45 -14.83 6.63
CA LEU A 23 8.14 -14.05 7.69
C LEU A 23 9.22 -13.05 7.26
N ALA A 24 9.61 -12.96 5.99
CA ALA A 24 10.48 -11.86 5.59
C ALA A 24 10.29 -11.54 4.10
N LEU A 25 9.69 -10.38 3.80
CA LEU A 25 10.10 -9.68 2.59
C LEU A 25 11.62 -9.49 2.72
N THR A 26 12.39 -10.26 1.95
CA THR A 26 13.84 -10.04 1.85
C THR A 26 14.08 -8.60 1.41
N ASP A 27 15.19 -7.99 1.82
CA ASP A 27 15.41 -6.56 1.53
C ASP A 27 15.37 -6.24 0.02
N SER A 28 15.74 -7.20 -0.83
CA SER A 28 15.56 -7.14 -2.29
C SER A 28 14.09 -7.02 -2.73
N ARG A 29 13.17 -7.73 -2.07
CA ARG A 29 11.74 -7.67 -2.41
C ARG A 29 11.11 -6.36 -1.96
N LYS A 30 11.61 -5.78 -0.87
CA LYS A 30 11.19 -4.46 -0.39
C LYS A 30 11.67 -3.34 -1.32
N SER A 31 12.88 -3.44 -1.87
CA SER A 31 13.38 -2.46 -2.84
C SER A 31 12.61 -2.52 -4.15
N GLU A 32 12.36 -3.72 -4.69
CA GLU A 32 11.52 -3.91 -5.89
C GLU A 32 10.12 -3.29 -5.68
N LEU A 33 9.50 -3.53 -4.52
CA LEU A 33 8.19 -2.97 -4.21
C LEU A 33 8.21 -1.45 -4.08
N ARG A 34 9.25 -0.87 -3.46
CA ARG A 34 9.42 0.59 -3.37
C ARG A 34 9.54 1.20 -4.76
N GLU A 35 10.32 0.59 -5.65
CA GLU A 35 10.45 1.05 -7.04
C GLU A 35 9.11 1.05 -7.80
N LEU A 36 8.29 0.00 -7.62
CA LEU A 36 6.94 -0.03 -8.19
C LEU A 36 6.04 1.11 -7.68
N TYR A 37 6.17 1.49 -6.40
CA TYR A 37 5.43 2.64 -5.86
C TYR A 37 5.91 3.97 -6.45
N GLU A 38 7.21 4.15 -6.66
CA GLU A 38 7.77 5.31 -7.36
C GLU A 38 7.29 5.40 -8.81
N GLN A 39 7.34 4.28 -9.56
CA GLN A 39 6.83 4.22 -10.92
C GLN A 39 5.33 4.54 -10.99
N MET A 40 4.54 4.02 -10.04
CA MET A 40 3.11 4.34 -9.97
C MET A 40 2.86 5.82 -9.69
N PHE A 41 3.68 6.47 -8.86
CA PHE A 41 3.56 7.91 -8.62
C PHE A 41 3.81 8.70 -9.92
N GLY A 42 4.91 8.43 -10.61
CA GLY A 42 5.23 9.08 -11.89
C GLY A 42 4.17 8.83 -12.97
N LEU A 43 3.63 7.62 -13.07
CA LEU A 43 2.54 7.32 -14.01
C LEU A 43 1.26 8.09 -13.69
N ARG A 44 0.93 8.28 -12.41
CA ARG A 44 -0.26 9.06 -12.01
C ARG A 44 -0.09 10.54 -12.34
N GLU A 45 1.09 11.11 -12.15
CA GLU A 45 1.37 12.49 -12.57
C GLU A 45 1.19 12.65 -14.09
N GLN A 46 1.76 11.72 -14.88
CA GLN A 46 1.60 11.74 -16.34
C GLN A 46 0.14 11.60 -16.78
N ILE A 47 -0.68 10.79 -16.09
CA ILE A 47 -2.11 10.68 -16.38
C ILE A 47 -2.80 12.03 -16.14
N VAL A 48 -2.48 12.72 -15.04
CA VAL A 48 -3.04 14.03 -14.72
C VAL A 48 -2.64 15.07 -15.77
N ASP A 49 -1.37 15.09 -16.17
CA ASP A 49 -0.92 15.97 -17.25
C ASP A 49 -1.67 15.69 -18.56
N LYS A 50 -1.87 14.42 -18.92
CA LYS A 50 -2.64 14.05 -20.11
C LYS A 50 -4.13 14.39 -20.01
N GLN A 51 -4.71 14.40 -18.81
CA GLN A 51 -6.08 14.85 -18.60
C GLN A 51 -6.19 16.37 -18.81
N ALA A 52 -5.20 17.14 -18.35
CA ALA A 52 -5.15 18.59 -18.57
C ALA A 52 -4.95 18.93 -20.05
N GLU A 53 -3.99 18.27 -20.71
CA GLU A 53 -3.75 18.41 -22.16
C GLU A 53 -5.00 18.09 -22.99
N ALA A 54 -5.79 17.09 -22.56
CA ALA A 54 -7.04 16.70 -23.22
C ALA A 54 -8.22 17.62 -22.87
N GLY A 55 -8.03 18.63 -22.02
CA GLY A 55 -9.08 19.55 -21.56
C GLY A 55 -10.14 18.89 -20.68
N LEU A 56 -9.85 17.72 -20.09
CA LEU A 56 -10.76 17.02 -19.18
C LEU A 56 -10.75 17.64 -17.78
N ILE A 57 -9.66 18.32 -17.42
CA ILE A 57 -9.46 19.11 -16.20
C ILE A 57 -8.71 20.39 -16.55
N THR A 58 -8.77 21.41 -15.69
CA THR A 58 -7.96 22.62 -15.86
C THR A 58 -6.52 22.43 -15.39
N GLU A 59 -5.62 23.33 -15.80
CA GLU A 59 -4.23 23.37 -15.33
C GLU A 59 -4.15 23.56 -13.80
N GLU A 60 -5.04 24.38 -13.22
CA GLU A 60 -5.12 24.58 -11.78
C GLU A 60 -5.57 23.29 -11.06
N GLU A 61 -6.55 22.58 -11.61
CA GLU A 61 -7.00 21.29 -11.07
C GLU A 61 -5.88 20.24 -11.16
N ALA A 62 -5.16 20.19 -12.28
CA ALA A 62 -4.02 19.30 -12.47
C ALA A 62 -2.92 19.59 -11.44
N ALA A 63 -2.61 20.86 -11.17
CA ALA A 63 -1.64 21.26 -10.16
C ALA A 63 -2.08 20.83 -8.75
N GLN A 64 -3.35 21.01 -8.38
CA GLN A 64 -3.88 20.57 -7.09
C GLN A 64 -3.83 19.05 -6.94
N ILE A 65 -4.20 18.30 -7.98
CA ILE A 65 -4.16 16.84 -7.97
C ILE A 65 -2.72 16.34 -7.82
N LYS A 66 -1.76 16.90 -8.57
CA LYS A 66 -0.34 16.53 -8.45
C LYS A 66 0.24 16.84 -7.07
N ALA A 67 -0.08 18.01 -6.50
CA ALA A 67 0.31 18.34 -5.13
C ALA A 67 -0.21 17.29 -4.13
N ARG A 68 -1.48 16.87 -4.29
CA ARG A 68 -2.07 15.83 -3.45
C ARG A 68 -1.42 14.46 -3.65
N LEU A 69 -1.09 14.10 -4.89
CA LEU A 69 -0.37 12.86 -5.19
C LEU A 69 1.00 12.84 -4.50
N ALA A 70 1.73 13.96 -4.52
CA ALA A 70 3.03 14.08 -3.87
C ALA A 70 2.94 13.90 -2.35
N GLU A 71 1.96 14.52 -1.69
CA GLU A 71 1.71 14.31 -0.25
C GLU A 71 1.46 12.84 0.10
N ILE A 72 0.62 12.17 -0.70
CA ILE A 72 0.28 10.77 -0.49
C ILE A 72 1.50 9.88 -0.71
N HIS A 73 2.29 10.19 -1.74
CA HIS A 73 3.51 9.47 -2.07
C HIS A 73 4.53 9.57 -0.94
N GLU A 74 4.76 10.77 -0.41
CA GLU A 74 5.67 10.95 0.73
C GLU A 74 5.20 10.24 1.98
N TYR A 75 3.90 10.31 2.30
CA TYR A 75 3.34 9.54 3.40
C TYR A 75 3.59 8.03 3.24
N ARG A 76 3.45 7.50 2.01
CA ARG A 76 3.74 6.08 1.73
C ARG A 76 5.21 5.76 1.88
N ARG A 77 6.11 6.62 1.40
CA ARG A 77 7.56 6.47 1.60
C ARG A 77 7.90 6.37 3.09
N GLN A 78 7.43 7.31 3.90
CA GLN A 78 7.65 7.29 5.35
C GLN A 78 7.15 6.00 6.01
N GLN A 79 5.99 5.49 5.56
CA GLN A 79 5.46 4.22 6.05
C GLN A 79 6.31 3.03 5.61
N MET A 80 6.80 3.00 4.37
CA MET A 80 7.72 1.96 3.88
C MET A 80 9.05 1.98 4.64
N ASP A 81 9.56 3.15 4.99
CA ASP A 81 10.78 3.32 5.78
C ASP A 81 10.57 2.83 7.22
N ALA A 82 9.36 2.97 7.75
CA ALA A 82 8.93 2.34 9.01
C ALA A 82 8.62 0.83 8.87
N GLY A 83 8.88 0.22 7.71
CA GLY A 83 8.65 -1.20 7.43
C GLY A 83 7.20 -1.58 7.15
N ASN A 84 6.30 -0.59 7.02
CA ASN A 84 4.89 -0.81 6.74
C ASN A 84 4.62 -0.69 5.24
N TYR A 85 4.40 -1.83 4.60
CA TYR A 85 4.06 -1.93 3.17
C TYR A 85 2.56 -2.22 2.93
N THR A 86 1.72 -2.14 3.98
CA THR A 86 0.29 -2.48 3.90
C THR A 86 -0.54 -1.29 3.40
N PHE A 87 -0.43 -1.01 2.11
CA PHE A 87 -1.18 0.07 1.46
C PHE A 87 -2.38 -0.51 0.70
N GLY A 88 -3.60 -0.39 1.24
CA GLY A 88 -4.84 -0.77 0.54
C GLY A 88 -5.80 -1.67 1.32
N PHE A 89 -6.66 -2.36 0.57
CA PHE A 89 -7.76 -3.20 1.09
C PHE A 89 -7.27 -4.23 2.09
N GLY A 90 -7.84 -4.18 3.30
CA GLY A 90 -7.62 -5.17 4.34
C GLY A 90 -6.55 -4.84 5.38
N SER A 91 -5.91 -3.67 5.34
CA SER A 91 -5.05 -3.26 6.45
C SER A 91 -5.93 -2.90 7.67
N PRO A 92 -5.84 -3.61 8.81
CA PRO A 92 -6.49 -3.18 10.04
C PRO A 92 -5.80 -1.91 10.48
N GLY A 93 -6.35 -0.76 10.06
CA GLY A 93 -5.77 0.54 10.35
C GLY A 93 -5.53 0.66 11.85
N ARG A 94 -4.29 0.95 12.24
CA ARG A 94 -3.90 1.32 13.61
C ARG A 94 -4.44 2.70 14.00
N GLY A 95 -5.70 2.97 13.69
CA GLY A 95 -6.46 4.11 14.21
C GLY A 95 -7.42 3.60 15.28
N ARG A 96 -7.56 4.34 16.38
CA ARG A 96 -8.62 4.13 17.38
C ARG A 96 -9.97 3.95 16.67
N GLY A 97 -10.47 2.73 16.66
CA GLY A 97 -11.61 2.31 15.84
C GLY A 97 -11.41 0.88 15.34
N GLY A 98 -11.06 -0.02 16.25
CA GLY A 98 -11.04 -1.44 15.98
C GLY A 98 -12.46 -1.95 15.75
N GLY A 99 -12.62 -2.81 14.76
CA GLY A 99 -13.75 -3.71 14.65
C GLY A 99 -15.04 -3.08 14.12
N ARG A 100 -15.30 -3.34 12.84
CA ARG A 100 -16.55 -3.94 12.30
C ARG A 100 -16.68 -3.54 10.83
N GLY A 101 -16.83 -4.54 9.98
CA GLY A 101 -17.43 -4.37 8.66
C GLY A 101 -16.46 -4.54 7.49
N ILE A 102 -16.30 -5.78 7.05
CA ILE A 102 -16.40 -6.04 5.62
C ILE A 102 -17.88 -5.79 5.28
N GLY A 103 -18.23 -4.54 5.01
CA GLY A 103 -19.61 -4.13 4.78
C GLY A 103 -19.61 -2.76 4.14
N ARG A 104 -19.94 -2.73 2.84
CA ARG A 104 -20.29 -1.55 2.01
C ARG A 104 -19.88 -0.19 2.61
N GLY A 105 -18.71 0.32 2.23
CA GLY A 105 -18.29 1.67 2.62
C GLY A 105 -16.78 1.89 2.81
N GLY A 106 -15.93 0.94 2.39
CA GLY A 106 -14.48 0.92 2.60
C GLY A 106 -13.65 2.00 1.89
N CYS A 107 -14.18 3.21 1.69
CA CYS A 107 -13.46 4.36 1.14
C CYS A 107 -13.49 5.59 2.07
N GLY A 108 -14.27 5.58 3.16
CA GLY A 108 -14.46 6.77 4.01
C GLY A 108 -13.32 7.09 4.98
N ARG A 109 -12.29 6.24 5.06
CA ARG A 109 -11.18 6.41 6.02
C ARG A 109 -9.79 6.42 5.37
N CYS A 110 -9.74 6.56 4.05
CA CYS A 110 -8.52 6.98 3.39
C CYS A 110 -8.32 8.47 3.69
N PRO A 111 -7.21 8.91 4.31
CA PRO A 111 -6.93 10.34 4.50
C PRO A 111 -6.95 11.11 3.17
N VAL A 112 -6.79 10.40 2.05
CA VAL A 112 -6.94 10.87 0.67
C VAL A 112 -8.31 11.48 0.36
N TYR A 113 -9.40 10.98 0.96
CA TYR A 113 -10.79 11.35 0.64
C TYR A 113 -11.48 12.17 1.74
N ARG A 114 -10.77 12.65 2.76
CA ARG A 114 -11.32 13.65 3.70
C ARG A 114 -11.30 15.02 3.04
N GLN A 115 -11.99 15.15 1.92
CA GLN A 115 -12.36 16.41 1.29
C GLN A 115 -13.53 16.94 2.11
N LYS A 116 -13.20 17.73 3.15
CA LYS A 116 -14.19 18.62 3.71
C LYS A 116 -14.39 19.72 2.66
N ASP A 117 -15.63 19.87 2.25
CA ASP A 117 -16.19 21.09 1.69
C ASP A 117 -15.83 21.44 0.23
N ILE A 118 -15.98 20.49 -0.71
CA ILE A 118 -16.40 20.88 -2.06
C ILE A 118 -17.92 20.75 -2.11
N ALA A 119 -18.59 21.87 -1.85
CA ALA A 119 -20.00 22.02 -2.18
C ALA A 119 -20.18 21.67 -3.66
N ALA A 120 -21.01 20.67 -3.94
CA ALA A 120 -21.45 20.39 -5.30
C ALA A 120 -22.14 21.66 -5.83
N PRO A 121 -21.86 22.11 -7.07
CA PRO A 121 -22.70 23.11 -7.70
C PRO A 121 -24.10 22.51 -7.90
N ASP A 122 -25.10 23.20 -7.38
CA ASP A 122 -26.51 22.86 -7.55
C ASP A 122 -26.84 22.79 -9.06
N ALA A 123 -27.48 21.69 -9.46
CA ALA A 123 -27.97 21.44 -10.82
C ALA A 123 -29.21 22.30 -11.16
#